data_AF-A0A811RFY3-F1
#
_entry.id   AF-A0A811RFY3-F1
#
_cell.length_a   1.000
_cell.length_b   1.000
_cell.length_c   1.000
_cell.angle_alpha   90.00
_cell.angle_beta   90.00
_cell.angle_gamma   90.00
#
_symmetry.space_group_name_H-M   'P 1'
#
loop_
_entity.id
_entity.type
_entity.pdbx_description
1 polymer ?
#
loop_
_entity_poly.entity_id
_entity_poly.type
_entity_poly.pdbx_seq_one_letter_code
_entity_poly.pdbx_strand_id
1 'polypeptide(L)'
;MRLSDSKNPPFFGCCLIQTRQGVTFPSLTLSNSVKDWAKKWFDVPKPAPSFSSDLSVTPSSLPIWKDKLSAAETAALKPVLTRVKVLQQLSLTGNCIVASFLRHRVQPLMQRVHYGFEYTGPSDPSRLVADAELTEETILERLGRILGGVSVMLARVDEYDAAHPPPTVCV
;
A
#
# COMPACT_ATOMS: atom_id res chain seq x y z
N MET A 1 13.61 15.46 -0.34
CA MET A 1 14.42 14.31 -0.78
C MET A 1 15.58 14.88 -1.58
N ARG A 2 16.83 14.77 -1.09
CA ARG A 2 18.01 15.20 -1.85
C ARG A 2 18.22 14.18 -2.98
N LEU A 3 18.29 14.66 -4.21
CA LEU A 3 18.54 13.82 -5.39
C LEU A 3 20.03 13.47 -5.45
N SER A 4 20.27 12.21 -5.81
CA SER A 4 21.55 11.54 -6.00
C SER A 4 22.47 12.22 -7.03
N ASP A 5 23.75 12.38 -6.71
CA ASP A 5 24.84 12.62 -7.68
C ASP A 5 25.67 11.32 -7.87
N SER A 6 26.69 11.34 -8.73
CA SER A 6 27.53 10.16 -9.00
C SER A 6 28.29 9.60 -7.78
N LYS A 7 28.29 10.31 -6.63
CA LYS A 7 28.87 9.86 -5.36
C LYS A 7 27.83 9.28 -4.40
N ASN A 8 26.52 9.40 -4.70
CA ASN A 8 25.42 8.91 -3.88
C ASN A 8 24.35 8.25 -4.78
N PRO A 9 24.41 6.94 -5.04
CA PRO A 9 23.41 6.28 -5.90
C PRO A 9 21.98 6.43 -5.35
N PRO A 10 20.96 6.52 -6.22
CA PRO A 10 19.57 6.60 -5.77
C PRO A 10 19.18 5.31 -5.06
N PHE A 11 18.61 5.46 -3.86
CA PHE A 11 18.10 4.34 -3.07
C PHE A 11 16.71 3.96 -3.54
N PHE A 12 16.54 2.71 -3.96
CA PHE A 12 15.28 2.15 -4.41
C PHE A 12 14.66 1.22 -3.37
N GLY A 13 13.33 1.09 -3.39
CA GLY A 13 12.61 0.12 -2.56
C GLY A 13 12.08 0.63 -1.22
N CYS A 14 12.07 1.95 -0.98
CA CYS A 14 11.39 2.51 0.19
C CYS A 14 9.89 2.71 -0.07
N CYS A 15 9.06 2.33 0.91
CA CYS A 15 7.68 2.77 1.01
C CYS A 15 7.52 3.56 2.32
N LEU A 16 7.13 4.82 2.22
CA LEU A 16 6.77 5.64 3.38
C LEU A 16 5.26 5.64 3.51
N ILE A 17 4.77 5.21 4.67
CA ILE A 17 3.36 5.36 5.03
C ILE A 17 3.22 6.72 5.71
N GLN A 18 2.47 7.63 5.08
CA GLN A 18 2.17 8.94 5.64
C GLN A 18 0.66 9.17 5.63
N THR A 19 0.10 9.46 6.81
CA THR A 19 -1.25 9.98 6.91
C THR A 19 -1.25 11.46 6.51
N ARG A 20 -2.14 11.87 5.60
CA ARG A 20 -2.29 13.29 5.27
C ARG A 20 -2.87 14.04 6.46
N GLN A 21 -2.41 15.27 6.69
CA GLN A 21 -2.97 16.13 7.74
C GLN A 21 -4.41 16.49 7.40
N GLY A 22 -5.28 16.53 8.41
CA GLY A 22 -6.69 16.93 8.25
C GLY A 22 -7.63 15.87 7.68
N VAL A 23 -7.18 14.63 7.48
CA VAL A 23 -8.05 13.49 7.13
C VAL A 23 -8.03 12.43 8.22
N THR A 24 -9.21 11.88 8.50
CA THR A 24 -9.38 10.76 9.43
C THR A 24 -8.95 9.48 8.73
N PHE A 25 -7.81 8.92 9.16
CA PHE A 25 -7.33 7.60 8.76
C PHE A 25 -7.34 6.68 9.98
N PRO A 26 -7.61 5.37 9.84
CA PRO A 26 -7.46 4.42 10.94
C PRO A 26 -6.11 4.55 11.63
N SER A 27 -6.10 4.54 12.97
CA SER A 27 -4.88 4.76 13.73
C SER A 27 -3.84 3.69 13.41
N LEU A 28 -2.59 4.13 13.27
CA LEU A 28 -1.42 3.27 13.18
C LEU A 28 -0.26 3.94 13.90
N THR A 29 0.61 3.13 14.50
CA THR A 29 1.85 3.60 15.11
C THR A 29 3.00 3.03 14.30
N LEU A 30 3.78 3.88 13.67
CA LEU A 30 5.00 3.45 12.97
C LEU A 30 6.05 3.02 13.99
N SER A 31 6.88 2.05 13.62
CA SER A 31 8.02 1.67 14.46
C SER A 31 8.98 2.86 14.63
N ASN A 32 9.41 3.12 15.86
CA ASN A 32 10.36 4.20 16.20
C ASN A 32 11.77 3.94 15.65
N SER A 33 12.07 2.71 15.22
CA SER A 33 13.37 2.35 14.67
C SER A 33 13.20 1.88 13.22
N VAL A 34 13.52 2.78 12.30
CA VAL A 34 13.85 2.41 10.92
C VAL A 34 15.33 2.05 10.79
N LYS A 35 16.19 2.16 11.83
CA LYS A 35 17.66 2.16 11.68
C LYS A 35 18.27 1.01 10.86
N ASP A 36 17.65 -0.17 10.86
CA ASP A 36 18.12 -1.34 10.09
C ASP A 36 17.56 -1.43 8.66
N TRP A 37 16.66 -0.53 8.26
CA TRP A 37 16.10 -0.49 6.90
C TRP A 37 17.18 -0.25 5.84
N ALA A 38 18.15 0.61 6.15
CA ALA A 38 19.30 0.91 5.30
C ALA A 38 20.16 -0.32 5.02
N LYS A 39 20.16 -1.32 5.93
CA LYS A 39 20.87 -2.59 5.73
C LYS A 39 20.20 -3.51 4.71
N LYS A 40 18.95 -3.21 4.32
CA LYS A 40 18.17 -3.96 3.32
C LYS A 40 18.06 -3.23 1.98
N TRP A 41 18.80 -2.13 1.85
CA TRP A 41 18.92 -1.43 0.57
C TRP A 41 19.79 -2.27 -0.36
N PHE A 42 19.41 -2.29 -1.62
CA PHE A 42 20.25 -2.80 -2.68
C PHE A 42 20.58 -1.62 -3.59
N ASP A 43 21.87 -1.38 -3.78
CA ASP A 43 22.32 -0.44 -4.79
C ASP A 43 21.97 -1.03 -6.15
N VAL A 44 21.24 -0.27 -6.95
CA VAL A 44 21.04 -0.61 -8.35
C VAL A 44 22.25 -0.07 -9.10
N PRO A 45 23.09 -0.91 -9.74
CA PRO A 45 24.16 -0.45 -10.59
C PRO A 45 23.59 0.51 -11.64
N LYS A 46 24.39 1.48 -12.11
CA LYS A 46 23.96 2.44 -13.14
C LYS A 46 23.18 1.68 -14.21
N PRO A 47 21.90 1.99 -14.40
CA PRO A 47 21.08 1.12 -15.21
C PRO A 47 21.60 1.02 -16.64
N ALA A 48 21.50 -0.16 -17.25
CA ALA A 48 21.83 -0.34 -18.66
C ALA A 48 21.04 0.68 -19.51
N PRO A 49 21.52 1.10 -20.70
CA PRO A 49 20.82 2.08 -21.53
C PRO A 49 19.38 1.70 -21.92
N SER A 50 18.98 0.43 -21.74
CA SER A 50 17.61 -0.07 -21.88
C SER A 50 16.68 0.19 -20.68
N PHE A 51 17.23 0.62 -19.54
CA PHE A 51 16.46 1.02 -18.36
C PHE A 51 15.91 2.43 -18.58
N SER A 52 14.78 2.48 -19.26
CA SER A 52 13.97 3.68 -19.44
C SER A 52 13.20 3.99 -18.17
N SER A 53 13.88 4.36 -17.10
CA SER A 53 13.20 5.01 -15.99
C SER A 53 14.00 6.22 -15.58
N ASP A 54 13.43 7.37 -15.92
CA ASP A 54 13.88 8.67 -15.48
C ASP A 54 13.53 8.83 -13.99
N LEU A 55 14.09 7.95 -13.14
CA LEU A 55 13.91 7.96 -11.68
C LEU A 55 14.55 9.20 -11.04
N SER A 56 15.32 9.96 -11.83
CA SER A 56 15.77 11.32 -11.56
C SER A 56 14.64 12.36 -11.55
N VAL A 57 13.52 12.09 -12.22
CA VAL A 57 12.39 13.02 -12.31
C VAL A 57 11.50 12.84 -11.10
N THR A 58 11.45 13.88 -10.27
CA THR A 58 10.47 13.95 -9.19
C THR A 58 9.07 13.93 -9.81
N PRO A 59 8.15 13.05 -9.37
CA PRO A 59 6.78 13.06 -9.86
C PRO A 59 6.19 14.46 -9.73
N SER A 60 5.78 15.05 -10.85
CA SER A 60 5.07 16.32 -10.85
C SER A 60 3.61 16.08 -10.53
N SER A 61 3.00 16.99 -9.77
CA SER A 61 1.56 16.91 -9.49
C SER A 61 0.80 16.99 -10.82
N LEU A 62 0.07 15.94 -11.17
CA LEU A 62 -0.84 15.97 -12.31
C LEU A 62 -2.10 16.78 -11.94
N PRO A 63 -2.72 17.52 -12.89
CA PRO A 63 -3.98 18.23 -12.63
C PRO A 63 -5.07 17.32 -12.06
N ILE A 64 -5.18 16.10 -12.60
CA ILE A 64 -6.15 15.08 -12.17
C ILE A 64 -6.05 14.71 -10.69
N TRP A 65 -4.89 14.92 -10.04
CA TRP A 65 -4.75 14.66 -8.59
C TRP A 65 -5.49 15.67 -7.71
N LYS A 66 -5.95 16.78 -8.30
CA LYS A 66 -6.72 17.82 -7.62
C LYS A 66 -8.21 17.78 -8.00
N ASP A 67 -8.60 16.90 -8.90
CA ASP A 67 -9.99 16.77 -9.32
C ASP A 67 -10.85 16.38 -8.12
N LYS A 68 -11.98 17.07 -8.00
CA LYS A 68 -12.97 16.76 -6.99
C LYS A 68 -13.95 15.75 -7.57
N LEU A 69 -14.39 14.82 -6.74
CA LEU A 69 -15.49 13.94 -7.08
C LEU A 69 -16.72 14.76 -7.45
N SER A 70 -17.39 14.39 -8.53
CA SER A 70 -18.70 14.90 -8.89
C SER A 70 -19.75 14.53 -7.84
N ALA A 71 -20.91 15.19 -7.90
CA ALA A 71 -22.03 14.85 -7.01
C ALA A 71 -22.50 13.39 -7.21
N ALA A 72 -22.47 12.89 -8.45
CA ALA A 72 -22.84 11.52 -8.78
C ALA A 72 -21.84 10.50 -8.19
N GLU A 73 -20.54 10.71 -8.37
CA GLU A 73 -19.49 9.86 -7.78
C GLU A 73 -19.53 9.89 -6.25
N THR A 74 -19.74 11.07 -5.66
CA THR A 74 -19.88 11.23 -4.21
C THR A 74 -21.09 10.44 -3.68
N ALA A 75 -22.23 10.50 -4.38
CA ALA A 75 -23.42 9.74 -4.02
C ALA A 75 -23.17 8.23 -4.14
N ALA A 76 -22.48 7.80 -5.20
CA ALA A 76 -22.17 6.40 -5.44
C ALA A 76 -21.17 5.83 -4.41
N LEU A 77 -20.19 6.62 -3.95
CA LEU A 77 -19.23 6.21 -2.93
C LEU A 77 -19.79 6.16 -1.51
N LYS A 78 -20.97 6.75 -1.27
CA LYS A 78 -21.59 6.84 0.06
C LYS A 78 -21.69 5.48 0.78
N PRO A 79 -22.12 4.36 0.14
CA PRO A 79 -22.19 3.06 0.80
C PRO A 79 -20.80 2.53 1.22
N VAL A 80 -19.78 2.74 0.38
CA VAL A 80 -18.39 2.33 0.68
C VAL A 80 -17.86 3.11 1.88
N LEU A 81 -18.07 4.43 1.90
CA LEU A 81 -17.66 5.28 3.03
C LEU A 81 -18.40 4.92 4.33
N THR A 82 -19.69 4.60 4.25
CA THR A 82 -20.45 4.09 5.39
C THR A 82 -19.87 2.78 5.91
N ARG A 83 -19.55 1.83 5.02
CA ARG A 83 -18.92 0.57 5.41
C ARG A 83 -17.58 0.78 6.11
N VAL A 84 -16.72 1.66 5.60
CA VAL A 84 -15.45 2.01 6.24
C VAL A 84 -15.67 2.55 7.66
N LYS A 85 -16.67 3.42 7.87
CA LYS A 85 -17.00 3.93 9.21
C LYS A 85 -17.45 2.82 10.17
N VAL A 86 -18.31 1.91 9.70
CA VAL A 86 -18.74 0.75 10.49
C VAL A 86 -17.54 -0.12 10.87
N LEU A 87 -16.66 -0.41 9.90
CA LEU A 87 -15.44 -1.19 10.17
C LEU A 87 -14.52 -0.48 11.17
N GLN A 88 -14.37 0.84 11.09
CA GLN A 88 -13.62 1.61 12.09
C GLN A 88 -14.21 1.49 13.49
N GLN A 89 -15.54 1.50 13.63
CA GLN A 89 -16.22 1.25 14.91
C GLN A 89 -16.01 -0.19 15.41
N LEU A 90 -15.85 -1.14 14.48
CA LEU A 90 -15.51 -2.54 14.74
C LEU A 90 -14.00 -2.79 14.85
N SER A 91 -13.21 -1.77 15.21
CA SER A 91 -11.76 -1.86 15.44
C SER A 91 -10.89 -2.11 14.20
N LEU A 92 -11.33 -1.73 13.00
CA LEU A 92 -10.43 -1.60 11.86
C LEU A 92 -9.37 -0.53 12.17
N THR A 93 -8.11 -0.98 12.28
CA THR A 93 -6.95 -0.12 12.50
C THR A 93 -6.05 -0.11 11.25
N GLY A 94 -5.08 0.80 11.20
CA GLY A 94 -4.09 0.79 10.12
C GLY A 94 -3.22 -0.46 10.13
N ASN A 95 -3.06 -1.13 11.28
CA ASN A 95 -2.40 -2.43 11.37
C ASN A 95 -3.13 -3.49 10.52
N CYS A 96 -4.47 -3.51 10.53
CA CYS A 96 -5.27 -4.41 9.67
C CYS A 96 -5.00 -4.13 8.18
N ILE A 97 -4.94 -2.85 7.81
CA ILE A 97 -4.69 -2.42 6.43
C ILE A 97 -3.29 -2.84 5.97
N VAL A 98 -2.26 -2.65 6.80
CA VAL A 98 -0.89 -3.08 6.48
C VAL A 98 -0.77 -4.60 6.42
N ALA A 99 -1.48 -5.34 7.29
CA ALA A 99 -1.52 -6.79 7.25
C ALA A 99 -2.16 -7.32 5.94
N SER A 100 -3.29 -6.74 5.51
CA SER A 100 -3.91 -7.01 4.20
C SER A 100 -2.90 -6.79 3.06
N PHE A 101 -2.22 -5.64 3.07
CA PHE A 101 -1.21 -5.32 2.07
C PHE A 101 -0.07 -6.36 2.00
N LEU A 102 0.40 -6.82 3.16
CA LEU A 102 1.43 -7.88 3.24
C LEU A 102 0.95 -9.20 2.64
N ARG A 103 -0.33 -9.57 2.82
CA ARG A 103 -0.94 -10.79 2.26
C ARG A 103 -1.07 -10.74 0.74
N HIS A 104 -1.36 -9.57 0.19
CA HIS A 104 -1.46 -9.40 -1.27
C HIS A 104 -0.11 -9.65 -1.96
N ARG A 105 1.02 -9.38 -1.29
CA ARG A 105 2.39 -9.60 -1.84
C ARG A 105 2.64 -8.88 -3.17
N VAL A 106 1.95 -7.76 -3.38
CA VAL A 106 2.11 -6.85 -4.51
C VAL A 106 3.02 -5.71 -4.07
N GLN A 107 4.01 -5.34 -4.90
CA GLN A 107 4.84 -4.17 -4.59
C GLN A 107 4.02 -2.88 -4.64
N PRO A 108 4.18 -1.94 -3.69
CA PRO A 108 3.37 -0.72 -3.64
C PRO A 108 3.45 0.13 -4.91
N LEU A 109 4.64 0.21 -5.52
CA LEU A 109 4.94 1.06 -6.68
C LEU A 109 4.91 0.30 -8.02
N MET A 110 4.63 -1.01 -8.00
CA MET A 110 4.58 -1.79 -9.23
C MET A 110 3.24 -1.57 -9.93
N GLN A 111 3.28 -1.50 -11.26
CA GLN A 111 2.07 -1.52 -12.07
C GLN A 111 1.28 -2.79 -11.78
N ARG A 112 0.01 -2.62 -11.40
CA ARG A 112 -0.91 -3.73 -11.16
C ARG A 112 -1.71 -4.00 -12.42
N VAL A 113 -2.01 -5.26 -12.66
CA VAL A 113 -2.89 -5.70 -13.75
C VAL A 113 -4.35 -5.38 -13.42
N HIS A 114 -4.73 -5.53 -12.15
CA HIS A 114 -6.08 -5.29 -11.64
C HIS A 114 -6.11 -4.15 -10.62
N TYR A 115 -7.27 -3.54 -10.41
CA TYR A 115 -7.47 -2.67 -9.26
C TYR A 115 -7.33 -3.45 -7.96
N GLY A 116 -7.04 -2.75 -6.85
CA GLY A 116 -6.85 -3.42 -5.56
C GLY A 116 -8.08 -4.18 -5.06
N PHE A 117 -9.28 -3.74 -5.41
CA PHE A 117 -10.54 -4.41 -5.07
C PHE A 117 -10.91 -5.55 -6.03
N GLU A 118 -10.12 -5.76 -7.09
CA GLU A 118 -10.26 -6.86 -8.05
C GLU A 118 -9.17 -7.91 -7.82
N TYR A 119 -8.55 -7.91 -6.65
CA TYR A 119 -7.52 -8.87 -6.30
C TYR A 119 -8.08 -10.30 -6.43
N THR A 120 -7.38 -11.13 -7.20
CA THR A 120 -7.83 -12.51 -7.50
C THR A 120 -7.22 -13.57 -6.58
N GLY A 121 -6.69 -13.15 -5.42
CA GLY A 121 -6.12 -14.08 -4.45
C GLY A 121 -4.74 -14.58 -4.86
N PRO A 122 -4.36 -15.82 -4.48
CA PRO A 122 -3.00 -16.29 -4.64
C PRO A 122 -2.47 -16.36 -6.07
N SER A 123 -3.38 -16.50 -7.03
CA SER A 123 -3.12 -16.56 -8.47
C SER A 123 -3.09 -15.19 -9.15
N ASP A 124 -3.18 -14.09 -8.40
CA ASP A 124 -3.22 -12.75 -9.00
C ASP A 124 -1.92 -12.44 -9.78
N PRO A 125 -2.03 -12.01 -11.05
CA PRO A 125 -0.86 -11.79 -11.90
C PRO A 125 0.02 -10.63 -11.42
N SER A 126 -0.48 -9.77 -10.54
CA SER A 126 0.28 -8.68 -9.94
C SER A 126 1.09 -9.12 -8.71
N ARG A 127 0.99 -10.38 -8.24
CA ARG A 127 1.80 -10.87 -7.12
C ARG A 127 3.23 -11.09 -7.56
N LEU A 128 4.18 -10.74 -6.69
CA LEU A 128 5.59 -11.09 -6.92
C LEU A 128 5.89 -12.59 -6.80
N VAL A 129 5.04 -13.32 -6.08
CA VAL A 129 5.18 -14.76 -5.88
C VAL A 129 3.79 -15.36 -5.98
N ALA A 130 3.57 -16.11 -7.05
CA ALA A 130 2.33 -16.80 -7.33
C ALA A 130 2.11 -17.96 -6.34
N ASP A 131 0.83 -18.28 -6.11
CA ASP A 131 0.36 -19.53 -5.48
C ASP A 131 0.93 -19.85 -4.09
N ALA A 132 1.47 -18.84 -3.41
CA ALA A 132 2.05 -19.00 -2.08
C ALA A 132 1.54 -17.93 -1.11
N GLU A 133 0.84 -18.37 -0.07
CA GLU A 133 0.38 -17.52 1.03
C GLU A 133 1.44 -17.36 2.12
N LEU A 134 1.39 -16.23 2.83
CA LEU A 134 2.17 -16.04 4.04
C LEU A 134 1.43 -16.66 5.22
N THR A 135 2.16 -17.31 6.12
CA THR A 135 1.58 -17.73 7.40
C THR A 135 1.26 -16.51 8.27
N GLU A 136 0.32 -16.64 9.20
CA GLU A 136 -0.04 -15.55 10.10
C GLU A 136 1.15 -15.14 10.99
N GLU A 137 2.01 -16.08 11.38
CA GLU A 137 3.24 -15.79 12.14
C GLU A 137 4.19 -14.93 11.33
N THR A 138 4.35 -15.24 10.04
CA THR A 138 5.20 -14.46 9.12
C THR A 138 4.65 -13.06 8.92
N ILE A 139 3.33 -12.91 8.81
CA ILE A 139 2.68 -11.61 8.68
C ILE A 139 2.87 -10.81 9.97
N LEU A 140 2.67 -11.41 11.14
CA LEU A 140 2.83 -10.76 12.44
C LEU A 140 4.26 -10.27 12.65
N GLU A 141 5.24 -11.12 12.35
CA GLU A 141 6.66 -10.78 12.41
C GLU A 141 6.98 -9.57 11.51
N ARG A 142 6.50 -9.59 10.26
CA ARG A 142 6.70 -8.47 9.31
C ARG A 142 5.98 -7.21 9.76
N LEU A 143 4.79 -7.34 10.31
CA LEU A 143 3.99 -6.22 10.80
C LEU A 143 4.71 -5.53 11.97
N GLY A 144 5.27 -6.28 12.93
CA GLY A 144 6.06 -5.74 14.05
C GLY A 144 7.38 -5.07 13.62
N ARG A 145 7.88 -5.36 12.42
CA ARG A 145 9.03 -4.64 11.84
C ARG A 145 8.63 -3.29 11.22
N ILE A 146 7.39 -3.16 10.74
CA ILE A 146 6.87 -1.95 10.08
C ILE A 146 6.22 -1.01 11.11
N LEU A 147 5.43 -1.56 12.01
CA LEU A 147 4.57 -0.85 12.96
C LEU A 147 5.05 -1.13 14.39
N GLY A 148 4.90 -0.12 15.26
CA GLY A 148 5.23 -0.22 16.68
C GLY A 148 4.10 -0.87 17.48
N GLY A 149 4.45 -1.63 18.51
CA GLY A 149 3.50 -2.16 19.50
C GLY A 149 2.59 -3.29 19.00
N VAL A 150 2.97 -3.97 17.92
CA VAL A 150 2.21 -5.10 17.36
C VAL A 150 2.66 -6.40 18.02
N SER A 151 1.81 -7.01 18.83
CA SER A 151 2.08 -8.28 19.52
C SER A 151 1.11 -9.40 19.17
N VAL A 152 -0.06 -9.08 18.60
CA VAL A 152 -1.11 -10.03 18.28
C VAL A 152 -1.62 -9.81 16.87
N MET A 153 -2.03 -10.89 16.22
CA MET A 153 -2.71 -10.81 14.95
C MET A 153 -4.11 -10.22 15.14
N LEU A 154 -4.49 -9.32 14.25
CA LEU A 154 -5.79 -8.67 14.30
C LEU A 154 -6.81 -9.49 13.52
N ALA A 155 -8.08 -9.38 13.94
CA ALA A 155 -9.19 -9.99 13.23
C ALA A 155 -9.19 -9.53 11.77
N ARG A 156 -9.36 -10.50 10.86
CA ARG A 156 -9.52 -10.20 9.44
C ARG A 156 -10.85 -9.48 9.24
N VAL A 157 -10.82 -8.50 8.36
CA VAL A 157 -12.01 -7.85 7.86
C VAL A 157 -12.31 -8.46 6.50
N ASP A 158 -13.58 -8.63 6.18
CA ASP A 158 -13.97 -9.05 4.84
C ASP A 158 -13.56 -7.95 3.84
N GLU A 159 -12.57 -8.24 3.02
CA GLU A 159 -12.08 -7.31 2.01
C GLU A 159 -12.97 -7.36 0.78
N TYR A 160 -12.95 -6.30 -0.02
CA TYR A 160 -13.46 -6.42 -1.39
C TYR A 160 -12.38 -7.06 -2.25
N ASP A 161 -12.80 -7.99 -3.10
CA ASP A 161 -11.95 -8.73 -4.02
C ASP A 161 -12.73 -9.06 -5.30
N ALA A 162 -12.11 -9.79 -6.23
CA ALA A 162 -12.77 -10.14 -7.49
C ALA A 162 -14.06 -10.97 -7.32
N ALA A 163 -14.17 -11.77 -6.25
CA ALA A 163 -15.35 -12.56 -5.92
C ALA A 163 -16.38 -11.78 -5.07
N HIS A 164 -15.93 -10.74 -4.37
CA HIS A 164 -16.72 -9.87 -3.51
C HIS A 164 -16.51 -8.40 -3.91
N PRO A 165 -17.02 -7.97 -5.09
CA PRO A 165 -16.76 -6.63 -5.58
C PRO A 165 -17.46 -5.56 -4.72
N PRO A 166 -16.91 -4.33 -4.68
CA PRO A 166 -17.61 -3.21 -4.06
C PRO A 166 -18.88 -2.87 -4.85
N PRO A 167 -19.84 -2.16 -4.23
CA PRO A 167 -20.96 -1.57 -4.96
C PRO A 167 -20.44 -0.74 -6.14
N THR A 168 -21.05 -0.91 -7.32
CA THR A 168 -20.66 -0.17 -8.51
C THR A 168 -20.80 1.33 -8.26
N VAL A 169 -19.68 2.03 -8.37
CA VAL A 169 -19.65 3.49 -8.51
C VAL A 169 -19.52 3.80 -9.99
N CYS A 170 -20.36 4.70 -10.51
CA CYS A 170 -20.69 4.92 -11.92
C CYS A 170 -19.58 4.59 -12.96
N VAL A 171 -20.00 4.00 -14.09
CA VAL A 171 -19.21 3.78 -15.32
C VAL A 171 -19.03 5.08 -16.09
#